data_AF-A0A835H7D2-F1
#
_entry.id   AF-A0A835H7D2-F1
#
_cell.length_a   1.000
_cell.length_b   1.000
_cell.length_c   1.000
_cell.angle_alpha   90.00
_cell.angle_beta   90.00
_cell.angle_gamma   90.00
#
_symmetry.space_group_name_H-M   'P 1'
#
loop_
_entity.id
_entity.type
_entity.pdbx_description
1 polymer ?
#
loop_
_entity_poly.entity_id
_entity_poly.type
_entity_poly.pdbx_seq_one_letter_code
_entity_poly.pdbx_strand_id
1 'polypeptide(L)'
;MAKPAILFPLILLSILFPISSPDLQTITLPSETIVDAVEILSDSGYLSMSLTLQLISQTLVPEPTSSLTLFAPSDSAFIESGQPPLSLLQYHFSPLKFSLETLKSLPFGTKIPTLFDNHSLVVTSIDSEKEISINNVTINDSVIYDVGSLVVYGVNTFFDPLFENDVNKTLVLMNLGCVNSMSDDNDESAVFVDNNNLEEKGYRIINQFLDMQFGNEKKRMTVFAPDDNEMKGSLVNLTDLASVFRRHVVPCKLTWNDLINLEDELVLPTYLKGFSIKMKKSGDVLVLNGGVPIVFSDVYKNENIAVHGIQKMLGLNDDEKKLSNTDNGSEFHSSASADESHDNNLDYGEF
;
A
#
# COMPACT_ATOMS: atom_id res chain seq x y z
N MET A 1 -13.63 71.46 55.82
CA MET A 1 -15.05 71.59 55.43
C MET A 1 -15.38 70.44 54.50
N ALA A 2 -16.11 69.45 55.05
CA ALA A 2 -16.46 68.21 54.38
C ALA A 2 -17.59 68.44 53.38
N LYS A 3 -17.49 67.86 52.17
CA LYS A 3 -18.58 67.83 51.19
C LYS A 3 -19.48 66.61 51.46
N PRO A 4 -20.81 66.76 51.39
CA PRO A 4 -21.75 65.72 51.78
C PRO A 4 -21.89 64.66 50.67
N ALA A 5 -21.97 63.41 51.11
CA ALA A 5 -22.37 62.26 50.31
C ALA A 5 -23.87 62.33 50.02
N ILE A 6 -24.25 62.17 48.75
CA ILE A 6 -25.64 62.00 48.33
C ILE A 6 -25.78 60.57 47.80
N LEU A 7 -26.49 59.76 48.57
CA LEU A 7 -27.03 58.45 48.20
C LEU A 7 -28.08 58.64 47.10
N PHE A 8 -27.92 57.94 45.98
CA PHE A 8 -29.00 57.72 45.02
C PHE A 8 -29.54 56.29 45.16
N PRO A 9 -30.87 56.11 45.17
CA PRO A 9 -31.50 54.79 45.35
C PRO A 9 -31.45 53.98 44.05
N LEU A 10 -31.22 52.67 44.18
CA LEU A 10 -31.48 51.68 43.13
C LEU A 10 -32.97 51.74 42.77
N ILE A 11 -33.28 52.23 41.56
CA ILE A 11 -34.57 51.97 40.92
C ILE A 11 -34.35 50.82 39.95
N LEU A 12 -34.81 49.65 40.38
CA LEU A 12 -35.01 48.45 39.58
C LEU A 12 -36.11 48.75 38.55
N LEU A 13 -35.73 49.04 37.31
CA LEU A 13 -36.68 49.10 36.19
C LEU A 13 -36.54 47.84 35.34
N SER A 14 -37.31 46.83 35.73
CA SER A 14 -37.59 45.63 34.94
C SER A 14 -38.36 46.02 33.68
N ILE A 15 -37.64 46.15 32.56
CA ILE A 15 -38.23 46.22 31.22
C ILE A 15 -38.13 44.81 30.63
N LEU A 16 -39.26 44.09 30.63
CA LEU A 16 -39.44 42.90 29.80
C LEU A 16 -39.43 43.36 28.33
N PHE A 17 -38.28 43.24 27.69
CA PHE A 17 -38.24 43.06 26.24
C PHE A 17 -38.31 41.56 25.97
N PRO A 18 -39.23 41.07 25.11
CA PRO A 18 -39.02 39.78 24.48
C PRO A 18 -37.83 39.98 23.55
N ILE A 19 -36.62 39.66 24.03
CA ILE A 19 -35.51 39.39 23.14
C ILE A 19 -35.88 38.06 22.49
N SER A 20 -36.64 38.14 21.40
CA SER A 20 -36.59 37.09 20.39
C SER A 20 -35.14 37.02 19.97
N SER A 21 -34.39 36.10 20.57
CA SER A 21 -33.15 35.63 19.98
C SER A 21 -33.48 35.30 18.53
N PRO A 22 -32.81 35.86 17.52
CA PRO A 22 -32.82 35.20 16.24
C PRO A 22 -32.23 33.82 16.51
N ASP A 23 -33.03 32.77 16.29
CA ASP A 23 -32.51 31.42 16.21
C ASP A 23 -31.27 31.49 15.32
N LEU A 24 -30.12 31.21 15.91
CA LEU A 24 -28.88 31.02 15.17
C LEU A 24 -29.10 29.73 14.40
N GLN A 25 -29.70 29.85 13.20
CA GLN A 25 -29.81 28.74 12.28
C GLN A 25 -28.39 28.40 11.85
N THR A 26 -27.80 27.41 12.54
CA THR A 26 -26.72 26.60 12.01
C THR A 26 -27.29 25.89 10.79
N ILE A 27 -27.11 26.47 9.62
CA ILE A 27 -27.49 25.82 8.38
C ILE A 27 -26.46 24.70 8.20
N THR A 28 -26.89 23.44 8.27
CA THR A 28 -26.07 22.23 8.05
C THR A 28 -25.99 21.94 6.54
N LEU A 29 -25.10 21.06 6.04
CA LEU A 29 -25.27 20.55 4.65
C LEU A 29 -26.73 20.17 4.43
N PRO A 30 -27.27 20.30 3.19
CA PRO A 30 -28.66 19.94 2.95
C PRO A 30 -28.90 18.55 3.54
N SER A 31 -29.79 18.45 4.54
CA SER A 31 -30.03 17.20 5.26
C SER A 31 -30.33 16.06 4.28
N GLU A 32 -30.89 16.39 3.13
CA GLU A 32 -31.15 15.49 2.00
C GLU A 32 -29.86 14.87 1.43
N THR A 33 -28.80 15.65 1.15
CA THR A 33 -27.51 15.11 0.63
C THR A 33 -26.90 14.09 1.58
N ILE A 34 -26.95 14.33 2.89
CA ILE A 34 -26.43 13.38 3.87
C ILE A 34 -27.32 12.14 3.97
N VAL A 35 -28.64 12.30 3.95
CA VAL A 35 -29.59 11.17 3.98
C VAL A 35 -29.39 10.28 2.75
N ASP A 36 -29.29 10.86 1.56
CA ASP A 36 -29.06 10.13 0.31
C ASP A 36 -27.70 9.42 0.33
N ALA A 37 -26.66 10.09 0.82
CA ALA A 37 -25.34 9.48 0.94
C ALA A 37 -25.36 8.30 1.91
N VAL A 38 -26.04 8.41 3.05
CA VAL A 38 -26.18 7.31 4.02
C VAL A 38 -26.88 6.11 3.39
N GLU A 39 -27.95 6.32 2.64
CA GLU A 39 -28.66 5.25 1.92
C GLU A 39 -27.76 4.59 0.87
N ILE A 40 -27.13 5.38 0.00
CA ILE A 40 -26.27 4.87 -1.08
C ILE A 40 -25.05 4.13 -0.55
N LEU A 41 -24.41 4.62 0.52
CA LEU A 41 -23.27 3.91 1.15
C LEU A 41 -23.72 2.56 1.71
N SER A 42 -24.88 2.52 2.38
CA SER A 42 -25.45 1.28 2.92
C SER A 42 -25.69 0.26 1.81
N ASP A 43 -26.34 0.67 0.73
CA ASP A 43 -26.66 -0.19 -0.42
C ASP A 43 -25.39 -0.64 -1.18
N SER A 44 -24.31 0.14 -1.08
CA SER A 44 -23.01 -0.16 -1.69
C SER A 44 -22.10 -1.04 -0.82
N GLY A 45 -22.56 -1.53 0.34
CA GLY A 45 -21.79 -2.41 1.22
C GLY A 45 -20.85 -1.69 2.20
N TYR A 46 -21.14 -0.43 2.53
CA TYR A 46 -20.42 0.39 3.51
C TYR A 46 -21.33 0.78 4.68
N LEU A 47 -22.07 -0.19 5.25
CA LEU A 47 -23.08 0.04 6.28
C LEU A 47 -22.49 0.67 7.55
N SER A 48 -21.30 0.24 7.97
CA SER A 48 -20.64 0.77 9.16
C SER A 48 -20.29 2.24 8.98
N MET A 49 -19.84 2.61 7.79
CA MET A 49 -19.51 3.99 7.47
C MET A 49 -20.76 4.85 7.22
N SER A 50 -21.85 4.29 6.68
CA SER A 50 -23.11 5.01 6.52
C SER A 50 -23.71 5.41 7.88
N LEU A 51 -23.74 4.49 8.84
CA LEU A 51 -24.16 4.77 10.22
C LEU A 51 -23.24 5.78 10.89
N THR A 52 -21.93 5.68 10.64
CA THR A 52 -20.96 6.66 11.16
C THR A 52 -21.25 8.06 10.60
N LEU A 53 -21.42 8.20 9.28
CA LEU A 53 -21.74 9.46 8.63
C LEU A 53 -23.04 10.06 9.19
N GLN A 54 -24.07 9.23 9.38
CA GLN A 54 -25.34 9.66 10.00
C GLN A 54 -25.12 10.24 11.40
N LEU A 55 -24.32 9.57 12.24
CA LEU A 55 -24.05 10.02 13.61
C LEU A 55 -23.20 11.29 13.68
N ILE A 56 -22.15 11.39 12.85
CA ILE A 56 -21.18 12.49 12.94
C ILE A 56 -21.54 13.69 12.08
N SER A 57 -22.48 13.56 11.13
CA SER A 57 -22.94 14.67 10.27
C SER A 57 -23.39 15.91 11.04
N GLN A 58 -23.94 15.72 12.25
CA GLN A 58 -24.44 16.79 13.10
C GLN A 58 -23.33 17.50 13.90
N THR A 59 -22.14 16.92 14.00
CA THR A 59 -21.07 17.39 14.90
C THR A 59 -19.76 17.70 14.19
N LEU A 60 -19.54 17.10 13.02
CA LEU A 60 -18.20 16.89 12.48
C LEU A 60 -18.05 17.35 11.04
N VAL A 61 -19.16 17.46 10.29
CA VAL A 61 -19.08 18.01 8.94
C VAL A 61 -19.06 19.54 9.05
N PRO A 62 -18.02 20.21 8.51
CA PRO A 62 -17.91 21.66 8.58
C PRO A 62 -19.13 22.34 7.94
N GLU A 63 -19.29 23.63 8.24
CA GLU A 63 -20.30 24.58 7.75
C GLU A 63 -20.88 24.22 6.35
N PRO A 64 -22.16 24.53 6.07
CA PRO A 64 -22.98 23.96 5.00
C PRO A 64 -22.44 24.19 3.57
N THR A 65 -21.49 25.10 3.43
CA THR A 65 -20.83 25.46 2.17
C THR A 65 -19.48 24.76 1.97
N SER A 66 -19.03 23.98 2.95
CA SER A 66 -17.75 23.30 2.91
C SER A 66 -17.84 22.05 2.02
N SER A 67 -16.87 21.94 1.13
CA SER A 67 -16.65 20.77 0.30
C SER A 67 -16.04 19.65 1.14
N LEU A 68 -16.47 18.40 0.93
CA LEU A 68 -16.04 17.25 1.71
C LEU A 68 -15.73 16.07 0.79
N THR A 69 -14.58 15.44 1.00
CA THR A 69 -14.29 14.10 0.49
C THR A 69 -14.26 13.12 1.66
N LEU A 70 -15.05 12.06 1.56
CA LEU A 70 -15.03 10.92 2.48
C LEU A 70 -14.37 9.72 1.79
N PHE A 71 -13.34 9.17 2.44
CA PHE A 71 -12.77 7.87 2.10
C PHE A 71 -13.39 6.81 3.02
N ALA A 72 -14.40 6.09 2.56
CA ALA A 72 -15.20 5.16 3.35
C ALA A 72 -14.51 3.78 3.46
N PRO A 73 -14.08 3.35 4.66
CA PRO A 73 -13.55 2.00 4.84
C PRO A 73 -14.65 0.95 4.68
N SER A 74 -14.29 -0.19 4.08
CA SER A 74 -15.20 -1.32 3.91
C SER A 74 -15.70 -1.89 5.24
N ASP A 75 -16.86 -2.56 5.23
CA ASP A 75 -17.38 -3.23 6.44
C ASP A 75 -16.42 -4.31 6.97
N SER A 76 -15.64 -4.96 6.10
CA SER A 76 -14.57 -5.89 6.50
C SER A 76 -13.50 -5.20 7.37
N ALA A 77 -13.13 -3.95 7.05
CA ALA A 77 -12.16 -3.20 7.84
C ALA A 77 -12.66 -2.93 9.28
N PHE A 78 -13.96 -2.63 9.42
CA PHE A 78 -14.60 -2.47 10.73
C PHE A 78 -14.67 -3.79 11.52
N ILE A 79 -14.96 -4.91 10.84
CA ILE A 79 -14.97 -6.24 11.48
C ILE A 79 -13.57 -6.59 12.01
N GLU A 80 -12.53 -6.34 11.23
CA GLU A 80 -11.15 -6.65 11.58
C GLU A 80 -10.60 -5.74 12.70
N SER A 81 -10.92 -4.45 12.65
CA SER A 81 -10.37 -3.44 13.57
C SER A 81 -11.21 -3.20 14.82
N GLY A 82 -12.49 -3.61 14.81
CA GLY A 82 -13.47 -3.25 15.82
C GLY A 82 -13.96 -1.80 15.71
N GLN A 83 -14.50 -1.26 16.79
CA GLN A 83 -15.05 0.11 16.82
C GLN A 83 -13.90 1.14 16.81
N PRO A 84 -13.76 1.97 15.76
CA PRO A 84 -12.69 2.96 15.68
C PRO A 84 -12.96 4.15 16.62
N PRO A 85 -11.90 4.82 17.14
CA PRO A 85 -12.05 6.08 17.84
C PRO A 85 -12.46 7.21 16.88
N LEU A 86 -13.06 8.28 17.42
CA LEU A 86 -13.50 9.42 16.61
C LEU A 86 -12.37 10.07 15.80
N SER A 87 -11.16 10.14 16.36
CA SER A 87 -9.99 10.69 15.67
C SER A 87 -9.62 9.91 14.41
N LEU A 88 -9.75 8.58 14.44
CA LEU A 88 -9.52 7.74 13.27
C LEU A 88 -10.60 7.96 12.22
N LEU A 89 -11.85 8.13 12.63
CA LEU A 89 -12.94 8.47 11.71
C LEU A 89 -12.71 9.85 11.07
N GLN A 90 -12.33 10.86 11.85
CA GLN A 90 -11.97 12.20 11.37
C GLN A 90 -10.86 12.18 10.31
N TYR A 91 -9.92 11.24 10.44
CA TYR A 91 -8.81 11.08 9.50
C TYR A 91 -9.24 10.61 8.10
N HIS A 92 -10.47 10.08 7.97
CA HIS A 92 -11.04 9.64 6.70
C HIS A 92 -11.83 10.74 5.97
N PHE A 93 -11.94 11.93 6.57
CA PHE A 93 -12.62 13.07 5.97
C PHE A 93 -11.60 14.14 5.60
N SER A 94 -11.68 14.62 4.36
CA SER A 94 -10.97 15.81 3.90
C SER A 94 -11.94 16.99 3.78
N PRO A 95 -11.60 18.19 4.31
CA PRO A 95 -12.39 19.42 4.15
C PRO A 95 -12.30 20.04 2.74
N LEU A 96 -11.81 19.27 1.77
CA LEU A 96 -11.74 19.59 0.35
C LEU A 96 -12.44 18.48 -0.42
N LYS A 97 -13.18 18.86 -1.47
CA LYS A 97 -13.78 17.92 -2.43
C LYS A 97 -12.80 17.68 -3.57
N PHE A 98 -12.40 16.43 -3.74
CA PHE A 98 -11.56 15.97 -4.83
C PHE A 98 -12.38 15.14 -5.81
N SER A 99 -12.34 15.48 -7.11
CA SER A 99 -12.79 14.57 -8.15
C SER A 99 -11.77 13.46 -8.37
N LEU A 100 -12.16 12.38 -9.05
CA LEU A 100 -11.26 11.27 -9.36
C LEU A 100 -10.09 11.76 -10.22
N GLU A 101 -10.37 12.59 -11.24
CA GLU A 101 -9.35 13.23 -12.08
C GLU A 101 -8.38 14.09 -11.25
N THR A 102 -8.90 14.83 -10.26
CA THR A 102 -8.06 15.62 -9.37
C THR A 102 -7.13 14.72 -8.57
N LEU A 103 -7.67 13.66 -7.93
CA LEU A 103 -6.87 12.70 -7.17
C LEU A 103 -5.78 12.06 -8.04
N LYS A 104 -6.10 11.69 -9.29
CA LYS A 104 -5.13 11.15 -10.26
C LYS A 104 -4.03 12.13 -10.62
N SER A 105 -4.36 13.42 -10.68
CA SER A 105 -3.39 14.47 -11.02
C SER A 105 -2.47 14.86 -9.86
N LEU A 106 -2.77 14.44 -8.62
CA LEU A 106 -1.95 14.82 -7.46
C LEU A 106 -0.60 14.10 -7.51
N PRO A 107 0.54 14.83 -7.42
CA PRO A 107 1.85 14.21 -7.36
C PRO A 107 2.03 13.33 -6.12
N PHE A 108 2.88 12.30 -6.24
CA PHE A 108 3.35 11.52 -5.10
C PHE A 108 3.89 12.44 -3.97
N GLY A 109 3.55 12.11 -2.73
CA GLY A 109 3.94 12.89 -1.55
C GLY A 109 3.05 14.10 -1.26
N THR A 110 2.05 14.39 -2.10
CA THR A 110 1.08 15.47 -1.84
C THR A 110 0.35 15.22 -0.53
N LYS A 111 0.29 16.24 0.32
CA LYS A 111 -0.45 16.19 1.60
C LYS A 111 -1.90 16.65 1.39
N ILE A 112 -2.83 15.76 1.69
CA ILE A 112 -4.27 16.01 1.71
C ILE A 112 -4.68 16.31 3.17
N PRO A 113 -5.26 17.48 3.46
CA PRO A 113 -5.70 17.80 4.81
C PRO A 113 -6.85 16.89 5.25
N THR A 114 -6.97 16.65 6.55
CA THR A 114 -8.09 15.90 7.13
C THR A 114 -8.81 16.69 8.19
N LEU A 115 -9.96 16.17 8.66
CA LEU A 115 -10.63 16.68 9.85
C LEU A 115 -9.98 16.22 11.16
N PHE A 116 -8.93 15.38 11.10
CA PHE A 116 -8.10 15.07 12.25
C PHE A 116 -6.95 16.08 12.33
N ASP A 117 -7.05 17.00 13.29
CA ASP A 117 -6.13 18.14 13.42
C ASP A 117 -4.65 17.71 13.37
N ASN A 118 -3.86 18.47 12.61
CA ASN A 118 -2.42 18.24 12.37
C ASN A 118 -2.06 16.90 11.70
N HIS A 119 -3.04 16.16 11.18
CA HIS A 119 -2.81 14.93 10.43
C HIS A 119 -3.28 15.12 8.98
N SER A 120 -2.37 14.83 8.05
CA SER A 120 -2.64 14.86 6.62
C SER A 120 -2.47 13.46 6.06
N LEU A 121 -3.38 13.07 5.16
CA LEU A 121 -3.13 11.94 4.30
C LEU A 121 -2.05 12.32 3.28
N VAL A 122 -1.34 11.34 2.74
CA VAL A 122 -0.26 11.52 1.78
C VAL A 122 -0.56 10.69 0.54
N VAL A 123 -0.55 11.32 -0.62
CA VAL A 123 -0.69 10.60 -1.90
C VAL A 123 0.51 9.68 -2.09
N THR A 124 0.25 8.39 -2.24
CA THR A 124 1.26 7.35 -2.43
C THR A 124 1.20 6.72 -3.83
N SER A 125 0.33 7.25 -4.69
CA SER A 125 0.20 6.84 -6.09
C SER A 125 1.50 7.11 -6.84
N ILE A 126 2.05 6.09 -7.51
CA ILE A 126 3.25 6.23 -8.37
C ILE A 126 2.85 6.36 -9.83
N ASP A 127 1.92 5.51 -10.27
CA ASP A 127 1.31 5.54 -11.60
C ASP A 127 -0.20 5.67 -11.41
N SER A 128 -0.66 6.92 -11.31
CA SER A 128 -2.06 7.26 -11.04
C SER A 128 -3.01 6.95 -12.20
N GLU A 129 -2.47 6.58 -13.37
CA GLU A 129 -3.26 6.04 -14.47
C GLU A 129 -3.67 4.58 -14.20
N LYS A 130 -2.86 3.83 -13.44
CA LYS A 130 -3.14 2.44 -13.06
C LYS A 130 -3.89 2.31 -11.75
N GLU A 131 -3.47 3.04 -10.72
CA GLU A 131 -4.02 2.88 -9.37
C GLU A 131 -3.81 4.16 -8.54
N ILE A 132 -4.87 4.60 -7.88
CA ILE A 132 -4.80 5.68 -6.90
C ILE A 132 -4.59 5.07 -5.51
N SER A 133 -3.51 5.44 -4.84
CA SER A 133 -3.28 5.14 -3.43
C SER A 133 -2.95 6.38 -2.61
N ILE A 134 -3.42 6.35 -1.36
CA ILE A 134 -3.22 7.37 -0.33
C ILE A 134 -2.82 6.62 0.95
N ASN A 135 -1.74 7.01 1.60
CA ASN A 135 -1.17 6.30 2.76
C ASN A 135 -0.99 4.78 2.53
N ASN A 136 -0.60 4.38 1.31
CA ASN A 136 -0.52 2.98 0.86
C ASN A 136 -1.85 2.21 0.88
N VAL A 137 -2.98 2.91 0.99
CA VAL A 137 -4.32 2.35 0.86
C VAL A 137 -4.86 2.72 -0.51
N THR A 138 -5.28 1.71 -1.26
CA THR A 138 -5.88 1.87 -2.59
C THR A 138 -7.26 2.51 -2.47
N ILE A 139 -7.51 3.52 -3.29
CA ILE A 139 -8.80 4.17 -3.46
C ILE A 139 -9.55 3.48 -4.59
N ASN A 140 -10.82 3.14 -4.39
CA ASN A 140 -11.65 2.57 -5.44
C ASN A 140 -11.91 3.62 -6.53
N ASP A 141 -11.60 3.28 -7.78
CA ASP A 141 -11.84 4.13 -8.95
C ASP A 141 -13.33 4.41 -9.20
N SER A 142 -14.22 3.55 -8.70
CA SER A 142 -15.67 3.78 -8.75
C SER A 142 -16.10 4.69 -7.60
N VAL A 143 -16.57 5.89 -7.94
CA VAL A 143 -17.16 6.81 -6.97
C VAL A 143 -18.48 6.24 -6.45
N ILE A 144 -18.66 6.25 -5.12
CA ILE A 144 -19.87 5.73 -4.47
C ILE A 144 -20.97 6.80 -4.49
N TYR A 145 -20.59 8.05 -4.22
CA TYR A 145 -21.50 9.18 -4.15
C TYR A 145 -20.78 10.45 -4.59
N ASP A 146 -21.38 11.25 -5.46
CA ASP A 146 -20.84 12.54 -5.89
C ASP A 146 -21.98 13.52 -6.17
N VAL A 147 -22.41 14.24 -5.14
CA VAL A 147 -23.50 15.22 -5.25
C VAL A 147 -23.19 16.44 -4.42
N GLY A 148 -23.39 17.62 -5.02
CA GLY A 148 -23.23 18.91 -4.33
C GLY A 148 -21.81 19.08 -3.78
N SER A 149 -21.68 19.28 -2.47
CA SER A 149 -20.42 19.48 -1.77
C SER A 149 -19.76 18.18 -1.26
N LEU A 150 -20.43 17.02 -1.36
CA LEU A 150 -19.92 15.74 -0.87
C LEU A 150 -19.47 14.85 -2.03
N VAL A 151 -18.35 14.17 -1.84
CA VAL A 151 -17.92 13.03 -2.66
C VAL A 151 -17.44 11.90 -1.75
N VAL A 152 -17.76 10.66 -2.12
CA VAL A 152 -17.41 9.46 -1.35
C VAL A 152 -16.70 8.44 -2.23
N TYR A 153 -15.52 8.03 -1.78
CA TYR A 153 -14.73 6.94 -2.37
C TYR A 153 -14.63 5.78 -1.39
N GLY A 154 -14.68 4.55 -1.90
CA GLY A 154 -14.44 3.37 -1.09
C GLY A 154 -12.95 3.08 -0.89
N VAL A 155 -12.58 2.61 0.29
CA VAL A 155 -11.24 2.07 0.60
C VAL A 155 -11.36 0.72 1.30
N ASN A 156 -10.37 -0.15 1.11
CA ASN A 156 -10.43 -1.52 1.64
C ASN A 156 -10.14 -1.59 3.16
N THR A 157 -9.33 -0.68 3.70
CA THR A 157 -8.91 -0.65 5.10
C THR A 157 -8.88 0.78 5.66
N PHE A 158 -8.73 0.91 6.99
CA PHE A 158 -8.52 2.21 7.62
C PHE A 158 -7.13 2.78 7.31
N PHE A 159 -7.03 4.10 7.12
CA PHE A 159 -5.73 4.78 7.09
C PHE A 159 -5.04 4.73 8.46
N ASP A 160 -3.75 4.44 8.48
CA ASP A 160 -2.93 4.48 9.70
C ASP A 160 -2.55 5.95 10.06
N PRO A 161 -2.98 6.49 11.22
CA PRO A 161 -2.58 7.82 11.65
C PRO A 161 -1.08 7.96 11.93
N LEU A 162 -0.37 6.84 12.14
CA LEU A 162 1.08 6.78 12.33
C LEU A 162 1.83 6.56 11.01
N PHE A 163 1.15 6.70 9.87
CA PHE A 163 1.77 6.53 8.56
C PHE A 163 2.92 7.53 8.36
N GLU A 164 4.15 7.01 8.40
CA GLU A 164 5.36 7.75 8.08
C GLU A 164 5.72 7.51 6.61
N ASN A 165 5.38 8.45 5.73
CA ASN A 165 5.96 8.46 4.39
C ASN A 165 7.34 9.13 4.46
N ASP A 166 8.39 8.34 4.41
CA ASP A 166 9.71 8.85 4.07
C ASP A 166 9.76 9.11 2.57
N VAL A 167 9.17 10.25 2.17
CA VAL A 167 9.08 10.69 0.77
C VAL A 167 10.46 10.65 0.10
N ASN A 168 11.53 10.97 0.84
CA ASN A 168 12.90 10.93 0.32
C ASN A 168 13.33 9.50 -0.01
N LYS A 169 13.09 8.53 0.88
CA LYS A 169 13.39 7.12 0.59
C LYS A 169 12.58 6.59 -0.59
N THR A 170 11.30 6.93 -0.67
CA THR A 170 10.46 6.47 -1.79
C THR A 170 10.90 7.11 -3.11
N LEU A 171 11.25 8.39 -3.13
CA LEU A 171 11.83 9.06 -4.30
C LEU A 171 13.16 8.42 -4.73
N VAL A 172 14.02 8.04 -3.77
CA VAL A 172 15.25 7.29 -4.06
C VAL A 172 14.91 5.96 -4.74
N LEU A 173 13.95 5.19 -4.22
CA LEU A 173 13.51 3.94 -4.84
C LEU A 173 12.91 4.15 -6.24
N MET A 174 12.14 5.22 -6.45
CA MET A 174 11.59 5.57 -7.77
C MET A 174 12.69 5.91 -8.76
N ASN A 175 13.68 6.72 -8.37
CA ASN A 175 14.83 7.06 -9.21
C ASN A 175 15.67 5.82 -9.57
N LEU A 176 15.71 4.82 -8.69
CA LEU A 176 16.34 3.53 -8.93
C LEU A 176 15.45 2.56 -9.73
N GLY A 177 14.21 2.92 -10.01
CA GLY A 177 13.23 2.08 -10.71
C GLY A 177 12.68 0.91 -9.89
N CYS A 178 12.79 0.97 -8.56
CA CYS A 178 12.39 -0.07 -7.60
C CYS A 178 10.96 0.05 -7.09
N VAL A 179 10.23 1.07 -7.55
CA VAL A 179 8.81 1.25 -7.30
C VAL A 179 8.10 1.17 -8.64
N ASN A 180 7.15 0.24 -8.76
CA ASN A 180 6.42 -0.15 -9.96
C ASN A 180 6.41 0.89 -11.10
N SER A 181 7.33 0.73 -12.04
CA SER A 181 6.97 0.80 -13.45
C SER A 181 6.92 -0.64 -13.94
N MET A 182 5.75 -1.26 -13.88
CA MET A 182 5.38 -2.22 -14.91
C MET A 182 5.35 -1.39 -16.20
N SER A 183 6.49 -1.29 -16.88
CA SER A 183 6.51 -0.75 -18.23
C SER A 183 5.82 -1.78 -19.11
N ASP A 184 4.70 -1.37 -19.69
CA ASP A 184 4.16 -2.01 -20.88
C ASP A 184 5.21 -1.86 -21.97
N ASP A 185 5.95 -2.93 -22.27
CA ASP A 185 6.85 -2.95 -23.41
C ASP A 185 6.54 -4.15 -24.29
N ASN A 186 5.79 -3.88 -25.37
CA ASN A 186 5.65 -4.71 -26.55
C ASN A 186 6.99 -4.84 -27.30
N ASP A 187 7.97 -5.49 -26.69
CA ASP A 187 9.24 -5.77 -27.36
C ASP A 187 9.75 -7.16 -26.95
N GLU A 188 9.46 -8.13 -27.80
CA GLU A 188 9.74 -9.55 -27.65
C GLU A 188 11.26 -9.80 -27.81
N SER A 189 12.02 -9.76 -26.72
CA SER A 189 13.41 -10.24 -26.72
C SER A 189 13.75 -10.94 -25.41
N ALA A 190 14.19 -12.19 -25.52
CA ALA A 190 14.52 -13.07 -24.40
C ALA A 190 15.77 -12.60 -23.66
N VAL A 191 15.71 -12.60 -22.32
CA VAL A 191 16.84 -12.27 -21.45
C VAL A 191 17.61 -13.57 -21.18
N PHE A 192 18.69 -13.80 -21.90
CA PHE A 192 19.61 -14.90 -21.60
C PHE A 192 20.63 -14.46 -20.55
N VAL A 193 20.63 -15.12 -19.39
CA VAL A 193 21.74 -15.06 -18.45
C VAL A 193 22.91 -15.85 -19.04
N ASP A 194 24.12 -15.32 -18.98
CA ASP A 194 25.31 -16.07 -19.38
C ASP A 194 25.67 -17.04 -18.25
N ASN A 195 25.07 -18.23 -18.33
CA ASN A 195 25.04 -19.24 -17.28
C ASN A 195 26.42 -19.72 -16.83
N ASN A 196 27.44 -19.64 -17.70
CA ASN A 196 28.78 -20.13 -17.37
C ASN A 196 29.46 -19.31 -16.25
N ASN A 197 29.15 -18.03 -16.13
CA ASN A 197 29.85 -17.12 -15.22
C ASN A 197 29.40 -17.27 -13.74
N LEU A 198 28.11 -17.56 -13.51
CA LEU A 198 27.58 -17.75 -12.16
C LEU A 198 27.92 -19.12 -11.59
N GLU A 199 27.94 -20.15 -12.43
CA GLU A 199 28.27 -21.52 -12.01
C GLU A 199 29.73 -21.64 -11.53
N GLU A 200 30.68 -21.07 -12.26
CA GLU A 200 32.10 -21.07 -11.87
C GLU A 200 32.36 -20.35 -10.54
N LYS A 201 31.47 -19.43 -10.17
CA LYS A 201 31.57 -18.63 -8.93
C LYS A 201 30.81 -19.23 -7.75
N GLY A 202 30.20 -20.40 -7.91
CA GLY A 202 29.49 -21.11 -6.82
C GLY A 202 28.05 -20.62 -6.57
N TYR A 203 27.40 -20.09 -7.61
CA TYR A 203 26.01 -19.61 -7.56
C TYR A 203 25.08 -20.41 -8.50
N ARG A 204 25.34 -21.71 -8.66
CA ARG A 204 24.62 -22.58 -9.60
C ARG A 204 23.14 -22.69 -9.25
N ILE A 205 22.78 -22.77 -7.97
CA ILE A 205 21.38 -22.91 -7.55
C ILE A 205 20.58 -21.68 -7.98
N ILE A 206 21.07 -20.47 -7.67
CA ILE A 206 20.42 -19.22 -8.10
C ILE A 206 20.35 -19.11 -9.63
N ASN A 207 21.41 -19.52 -10.33
CA ASN A 207 21.44 -19.50 -11.79
C ASN A 207 20.28 -20.32 -12.41
N GLN A 208 20.05 -21.53 -11.89
CA GLN A 208 18.92 -22.37 -12.32
C GLN A 208 17.56 -21.72 -12.09
N PHE A 209 17.39 -20.95 -11.01
CA PHE A 209 16.14 -20.21 -10.76
C PHE A 209 15.91 -19.07 -11.72
N LEU A 210 16.98 -18.36 -12.09
CA LEU A 210 16.90 -17.29 -13.09
C LEU A 210 16.43 -17.86 -14.43
N ASP A 211 16.95 -19.02 -14.84
CA ASP A 211 16.50 -19.72 -16.05
C ASP A 211 15.03 -20.15 -15.98
N MET A 212 14.59 -20.71 -14.85
CA MET A 212 13.23 -21.24 -14.70
C MET A 212 12.15 -20.17 -14.58
N GLN A 213 12.43 -19.05 -13.92
CA GLN A 213 11.39 -18.07 -13.54
C GLN A 213 11.31 -16.88 -14.51
N PHE A 214 12.34 -16.60 -15.30
CA PHE A 214 12.43 -15.34 -16.05
C PHE A 214 12.86 -15.48 -17.50
N GLY A 215 12.87 -16.70 -18.06
CA GLY A 215 13.42 -17.00 -19.39
C GLY A 215 12.91 -16.13 -20.56
N ASN A 216 11.71 -15.52 -20.46
CA ASN A 216 11.11 -14.74 -21.55
C ASN A 216 10.63 -13.32 -21.17
N GLU A 217 10.77 -12.88 -19.92
CA GLU A 217 10.25 -11.58 -19.49
C GLU A 217 11.39 -10.55 -19.34
N LYS A 218 11.26 -9.38 -19.98
CA LYS A 218 12.17 -8.23 -19.80
C LYS A 218 11.96 -7.57 -18.44
N LYS A 219 12.22 -8.29 -17.35
CA LYS A 219 12.14 -7.77 -15.99
C LYS A 219 13.52 -7.31 -15.53
N ARG A 220 13.61 -6.04 -15.15
CA ARG A 220 14.80 -5.52 -14.46
C ARG A 220 14.81 -6.06 -13.04
N MET A 221 15.92 -6.63 -12.59
CA MET A 221 16.00 -7.19 -11.24
C MET A 221 17.40 -7.17 -10.65
N THR A 222 17.44 -7.27 -9.33
CA THR A 222 18.65 -7.43 -8.53
C THR A 222 18.51 -8.69 -7.71
N VAL A 223 19.50 -9.57 -7.79
CA VAL A 223 19.53 -10.83 -7.05
C VAL A 223 20.60 -10.76 -5.98
N PHE A 224 20.21 -10.87 -4.72
CA PHE A 224 21.13 -11.05 -3.60
C PHE A 224 21.38 -12.54 -3.40
N ALA A 225 22.40 -13.08 -4.06
CA ALA A 225 22.64 -14.50 -4.18
C ALA A 225 23.48 -15.04 -3.00
N PRO A 226 22.93 -15.90 -2.11
CA PRO A 226 23.76 -16.72 -1.25
C PRO A 226 24.53 -17.75 -2.09
N ASP A 227 25.69 -18.21 -1.60
CA ASP A 227 26.43 -19.27 -2.30
C ASP A 227 25.73 -20.63 -2.20
N ASP A 228 26.16 -21.56 -3.06
CA ASP A 228 25.56 -22.89 -3.15
C ASP A 228 25.61 -23.69 -1.82
N ASN A 229 26.56 -23.41 -0.91
CA ASN A 229 26.65 -24.09 0.38
C ASN A 229 25.58 -23.61 1.35
N GLU A 230 25.31 -22.31 1.38
CA GLU A 230 24.26 -21.71 2.20
C GLU A 230 22.86 -22.16 1.76
N MET A 231 22.68 -22.53 0.49
CA MET A 231 21.40 -23.00 -0.04
C MET A 231 21.13 -24.51 0.13
N LYS A 232 22.12 -25.33 0.54
CA LYS A 232 21.99 -26.80 0.63
C LYS A 232 20.83 -27.26 1.51
N GLY A 233 20.54 -26.54 2.60
CA GLY A 233 19.45 -26.87 3.54
C GLY A 233 18.05 -26.56 3.02
N SER A 234 17.92 -25.69 2.00
CA SER A 234 16.64 -25.25 1.44
C SER A 234 16.15 -26.08 0.25
N LEU A 235 16.96 -27.05 -0.19
CA LEU A 235 16.65 -27.94 -1.32
C LEU A 235 15.65 -29.07 -0.98
N VAL A 236 15.09 -29.07 0.23
CA VAL A 236 14.21 -30.17 0.70
C VAL A 236 12.80 -30.07 0.10
N ASN A 237 12.36 -28.89 -0.32
CA ASN A 237 11.02 -28.65 -0.86
C ASN A 237 11.02 -27.54 -1.93
N LEU A 238 10.38 -27.79 -3.09
CA LEU A 238 10.29 -26.85 -4.21
C LEU A 238 9.53 -25.57 -3.88
N THR A 239 8.47 -25.66 -3.06
CA THR A 239 7.67 -24.50 -2.63
C THR A 239 8.52 -23.58 -1.74
N ASP A 240 9.30 -24.17 -0.83
CA ASP A 240 10.21 -23.43 0.04
C ASP A 240 11.30 -22.75 -0.78
N LEU A 241 11.78 -23.41 -1.82
CA LEU A 241 12.84 -22.91 -2.69
C LEU A 241 12.37 -21.74 -3.57
N ALA A 242 11.14 -21.78 -4.09
CA ALA A 242 10.54 -20.64 -4.79
C ALA A 242 10.35 -19.43 -3.86
N SER A 243 9.89 -19.65 -2.63
CA SER A 243 9.80 -18.62 -1.59
C SER A 243 11.17 -18.06 -1.22
N VAL A 244 12.19 -18.93 -1.06
CA VAL A 244 13.58 -18.51 -0.84
C VAL A 244 14.00 -17.60 -1.99
N PHE A 245 13.84 -18.02 -3.24
CA PHE A 245 14.27 -17.22 -4.38
C PHE A 245 13.58 -15.84 -4.41
N ARG A 246 12.25 -15.78 -4.28
CA ARG A 246 11.49 -14.52 -4.30
C ARG A 246 11.92 -13.52 -3.23
N ARG A 247 12.42 -13.98 -2.07
CA ARG A 247 12.98 -13.13 -1.00
C ARG A 247 14.31 -12.48 -1.35
N HIS A 248 15.05 -13.06 -2.28
CA HIS A 248 16.38 -12.60 -2.66
C HIS A 248 16.37 -11.72 -3.92
N VAL A 249 15.20 -11.51 -4.53
CA VAL A 249 15.07 -10.78 -5.78
C VAL A 249 14.27 -9.50 -5.58
N VAL A 250 14.91 -8.37 -5.91
CA VAL A 250 14.31 -7.04 -5.92
C VAL A 250 13.85 -6.72 -7.35
N PRO A 251 12.64 -6.18 -7.55
CA PRO A 251 12.02 -5.93 -8.87
C PRO A 251 12.57 -4.69 -9.60
N CYS A 252 13.87 -4.44 -9.48
CA CYS A 252 14.61 -3.39 -10.21
C CYS A 252 16.07 -3.79 -10.30
N LYS A 253 16.80 -3.24 -11.27
CA LYS A 253 18.24 -3.47 -11.40
C LYS A 253 19.02 -2.39 -10.64
N LEU A 254 19.77 -2.82 -9.63
CA LEU A 254 20.67 -2.05 -8.80
C LEU A 254 22.07 -2.60 -9.03
N THR A 255 22.97 -1.82 -9.61
CA THR A 255 24.38 -2.17 -9.73
C THR A 255 25.13 -1.86 -8.45
N TRP A 256 26.35 -2.35 -8.30
CA TRP A 256 27.17 -2.00 -7.13
C TRP A 256 27.37 -0.50 -6.98
N ASN A 257 27.50 0.23 -8.09
CA ASN A 257 27.60 1.68 -8.08
C ASN A 257 26.33 2.35 -7.53
N ASP A 258 25.16 1.81 -7.85
CA ASP A 258 23.90 2.32 -7.30
C ASP A 258 23.85 2.09 -5.78
N LEU A 259 24.27 0.89 -5.33
CA LEU A 259 24.21 0.50 -3.93
C LEU A 259 25.18 1.29 -3.02
N ILE A 260 26.42 1.54 -3.46
CA ILE A 260 27.43 2.22 -2.61
C ILE A 260 27.19 3.72 -2.42
N ASN A 261 26.44 4.33 -3.34
CA ASN A 261 26.12 5.75 -3.33
C ASN A 261 24.89 6.06 -2.48
N LEU A 262 24.30 5.06 -1.82
CA LEU A 262 23.18 5.24 -0.91
C LEU A 262 23.69 5.63 0.48
N GLU A 263 23.30 6.83 0.92
CA GLU A 263 23.70 7.38 2.22
C GLU A 263 22.78 6.91 3.37
N ASP A 264 21.54 6.55 3.04
CA ASP A 264 20.49 6.21 4.01
C ASP A 264 20.18 4.72 4.12
N GLU A 265 19.60 4.34 5.25
CA GLU A 265 19.00 3.03 5.45
C GLU A 265 17.80 2.86 4.51
N LEU A 266 17.88 1.91 3.58
CA LEU A 266 16.89 1.70 2.53
C LEU A 266 16.15 0.39 2.75
N VAL A 267 14.84 0.39 2.55
CA VAL A 267 14.03 -0.82 2.57
C VAL A 267 13.64 -1.14 1.12
N LEU A 268 14.20 -2.23 0.58
CA LEU A 268 13.98 -2.68 -0.78
C LEU A 268 12.82 -3.69 -0.82
N PRO A 269 11.81 -3.50 -1.68
CA PRO A 269 10.78 -4.52 -1.87
C PRO A 269 11.36 -5.78 -2.53
N THR A 270 10.70 -6.92 -2.36
CA THR A 270 11.09 -8.17 -3.04
C THR A 270 9.92 -8.78 -3.80
N TYR A 271 10.18 -9.80 -4.61
CA TYR A 271 9.10 -10.58 -5.25
C TYR A 271 8.29 -11.42 -4.26
N LEU A 272 8.73 -11.59 -3.01
CA LEU A 272 7.90 -12.19 -1.97
C LEU A 272 7.06 -11.09 -1.29
N LYS A 273 5.74 -11.12 -1.50
CA LYS A 273 4.81 -10.21 -0.83
C LYS A 273 4.98 -10.26 0.68
N GLY A 274 5.03 -9.08 1.31
CA GLY A 274 5.25 -8.95 2.76
C GLY A 274 6.70 -9.13 3.22
N PHE A 275 7.64 -9.38 2.32
CA PHE A 275 9.06 -9.48 2.64
C PHE A 275 9.85 -8.35 1.97
N SER A 276 10.60 -7.59 2.77
CA SER A 276 11.45 -6.51 2.29
C SER A 276 12.87 -6.66 2.83
N ILE A 277 13.85 -6.20 2.05
CA ILE A 277 15.26 -6.23 2.44
C ILE A 277 15.62 -4.87 3.02
N LYS A 278 15.92 -4.82 4.32
CA LYS A 278 16.51 -3.64 4.93
C LYS A 278 18.01 -3.63 4.63
N MET A 279 18.45 -2.66 3.85
CA MET A 279 19.85 -2.43 3.54
C MET A 279 20.40 -1.26 4.37
N LYS A 280 21.56 -1.46 4.95
CA LYS A 280 22.26 -0.46 5.76
C LYS A 280 23.75 -0.52 5.52
N LYS A 281 24.38 0.66 5.48
CA LYS A 281 25.84 0.77 5.48
C LYS A 281 26.38 0.63 6.90
N SER A 282 27.29 -0.31 7.11
CA SER A 282 28.01 -0.55 8.36
C SER A 282 29.51 -0.37 8.10
N GLY A 283 30.01 0.85 8.30
CA GLY A 283 31.34 1.24 7.83
C GLY A 283 31.42 1.26 6.31
N ASP A 284 32.35 0.51 5.73
CA ASP A 284 32.48 0.37 4.26
C ASP A 284 31.73 -0.85 3.70
N VAL A 285 30.99 -1.58 4.55
CA VAL A 285 30.28 -2.80 4.16
C VAL A 285 28.78 -2.55 4.11
N LEU A 286 28.13 -2.98 3.02
CA LEU A 286 26.67 -3.01 2.94
C LEU A 286 26.13 -4.30 3.59
N VAL A 287 25.21 -4.12 4.53
CA VAL A 287 24.61 -5.19 5.34
C VAL A 287 23.11 -5.21 5.11
N LEU A 288 22.59 -6.40 4.80
CA LEU A 288 21.18 -6.70 4.62
C LEU A 288 20.59 -7.27 5.92
N ASN A 289 19.34 -6.89 6.21
CA ASN A 289 18.55 -7.30 7.36
C ASN A 289 19.31 -7.26 8.70
N GLY A 290 20.23 -6.29 8.86
CA GLY A 290 20.99 -6.06 10.09
C GLY A 290 22.08 -7.10 10.40
N GLY A 291 22.37 -8.06 9.51
CA GLY A 291 23.37 -9.10 9.80
C GLY A 291 23.97 -9.86 8.63
N VAL A 292 23.53 -9.62 7.38
CA VAL A 292 24.02 -10.36 6.20
C VAL A 292 24.80 -9.42 5.27
N PRO A 293 26.14 -9.45 5.27
CA PRO A 293 26.92 -8.58 4.39
C PRO A 293 26.86 -9.02 2.92
N ILE A 294 26.91 -8.03 2.02
CA ILE A 294 27.23 -8.25 0.61
C ILE A 294 28.73 -8.49 0.52
N VAL A 295 29.12 -9.70 0.12
CA VAL A 295 30.52 -10.15 0.08
C VAL A 295 31.13 -10.08 -1.32
N PHE A 296 30.30 -10.14 -2.36
CA PHE A 296 30.74 -10.00 -3.74
C PHE A 296 29.84 -9.06 -4.52
N SER A 297 30.41 -7.94 -4.98
CA SER A 297 29.72 -6.95 -5.82
C SER A 297 29.68 -7.39 -7.28
N ASP A 298 28.54 -7.21 -7.97
CA ASP A 298 28.40 -7.46 -9.42
C ASP A 298 28.97 -8.82 -9.86
N VAL A 299 28.65 -9.89 -9.11
CA VAL A 299 29.04 -11.28 -9.45
C VAL A 299 28.67 -11.60 -10.88
N TYR A 300 27.49 -11.14 -11.29
CA TYR A 300 27.02 -11.09 -12.67
C TYR A 300 26.26 -9.79 -12.90
N LYS A 301 26.38 -9.22 -14.10
CA LYS A 301 25.51 -8.14 -14.55
C LYS A 301 25.35 -8.15 -16.06
N ASN A 302 24.13 -7.90 -16.52
CA ASN A 302 23.82 -7.60 -17.91
C ASN A 302 22.91 -6.36 -17.95
N GLU A 303 22.22 -6.08 -19.06
CA GLU A 303 21.34 -4.90 -19.19
C GLU A 303 20.18 -4.88 -18.17
N ASN A 304 19.64 -6.05 -17.81
CA ASN A 304 18.41 -6.20 -17.03
C ASN A 304 18.65 -6.75 -15.61
N ILE A 305 19.73 -7.49 -15.39
CA ILE A 305 19.99 -8.24 -14.16
C ILE A 305 21.30 -7.77 -13.54
N ALA A 306 21.30 -7.59 -12.23
CA ALA A 306 22.50 -7.49 -11.41
C ALA A 306 22.45 -8.56 -10.31
N VAL A 307 23.57 -9.23 -10.05
CA VAL A 307 23.71 -10.27 -9.02
C VAL A 307 24.81 -9.87 -8.06
N HIS A 308 24.48 -9.83 -6.77
CA HIS A 308 25.41 -9.56 -5.68
C HIS A 308 25.48 -10.77 -4.76
N GLY A 309 26.68 -11.26 -4.49
CA GLY A 309 26.91 -12.35 -3.57
C GLY A 309 26.74 -11.91 -2.12
N ILE A 310 25.94 -12.62 -1.34
CA ILE A 310 25.71 -12.37 0.09
C ILE A 310 26.22 -13.52 0.94
N GLN A 311 26.61 -13.23 2.18
CA GLN A 311 27.26 -14.21 3.04
C GLN A 311 26.34 -15.35 3.48
N LYS A 312 25.04 -15.08 3.63
CA LYS A 312 24.05 -16.02 4.17
C LYS A 312 22.71 -15.82 3.52
N MET A 313 21.88 -16.86 3.54
CA MET A 313 20.50 -16.76 3.10
C MET A 313 19.68 -15.78 3.97
N LEU A 314 18.83 -14.97 3.34
CA LEU A 314 17.88 -14.09 4.02
C LEU A 314 16.71 -14.91 4.60
N GLY A 315 16.63 -14.94 5.93
CA GLY A 315 15.58 -15.65 6.68
C GLY A 315 14.28 -14.85 6.80
N LEU A 316 13.17 -15.55 7.06
CA LEU A 316 11.88 -14.95 7.45
C LEU A 316 11.89 -14.63 8.95
N ASN A 317 11.50 -13.43 9.33
CA ASN A 317 11.16 -13.09 10.70
C ASN A 317 9.76 -13.63 11.08
N ASP A 318 9.43 -13.67 12.37
CA ASP A 318 8.22 -14.34 12.87
C ASP A 318 6.90 -13.70 12.40
N ASP A 319 6.90 -12.39 12.10
CA ASP A 319 5.74 -11.70 11.53
C ASP A 319 5.55 -12.00 10.03
N GLU A 320 6.65 -12.22 9.30
CA GLU A 320 6.66 -12.50 7.86
C GLU A 320 6.24 -13.95 7.54
N LYS A 321 6.48 -14.88 8.48
CA LYS A 321 5.98 -16.27 8.40
C LYS A 321 4.45 -16.36 8.43
N LYS A 322 3.76 -15.39 9.05
CA LYS A 322 2.29 -15.37 9.13
C LYS A 322 1.67 -14.94 7.80
N LEU A 323 2.29 -14.00 7.09
CA LEU A 323 1.79 -13.48 5.82
C LEU A 323 2.08 -14.41 4.64
N SER A 324 3.20 -15.16 4.67
CA SER A 324 3.55 -16.11 3.61
C SER A 324 2.64 -17.33 3.51
N ASN A 325 1.94 -17.68 4.60
CA ASN A 325 1.07 -18.87 4.64
C ASN A 325 -0.31 -18.64 4.03
N THR A 326 -0.70 -17.39 3.79
CA THR A 326 -2.04 -17.03 3.29
C THR A 326 -2.14 -17.10 1.76
N ASP A 327 -1.02 -17.10 1.03
CA ASP A 327 -0.97 -17.01 -0.45
C ASP A 327 -0.77 -18.37 -1.15
N ASN A 328 -0.77 -19.49 -0.40
CA ASN A 328 -0.65 -20.85 -0.96
C ASN A 328 -1.97 -21.41 -1.53
N GLY A 329 -2.99 -20.56 -1.70
CA GLY A 329 -4.39 -20.96 -1.92
C GLY A 329 -5.05 -20.47 -3.20
N SER A 330 -4.33 -20.24 -4.30
CA SER A 330 -4.96 -20.05 -5.62
C SER A 330 -4.48 -21.10 -6.61
N GLU A 331 -5.35 -22.10 -6.79
CA GLU A 331 -5.21 -23.27 -7.65
C GLU A 331 -4.94 -22.93 -9.12
N PHE A 332 -3.96 -23.63 -9.70
CA PHE A 332 -3.93 -23.96 -11.11
C PHE A 332 -5.16 -24.81 -11.44
N HIS A 333 -6.21 -24.20 -12.00
CA HIS A 333 -7.27 -24.96 -12.66
C HIS A 333 -6.73 -25.49 -14.01
N SER A 334 -6.29 -26.74 -13.99
CA SER A 334 -6.13 -27.56 -15.19
C SER A 334 -7.51 -27.84 -15.78
N SER A 335 -7.83 -27.20 -16.90
CA SER A 335 -8.95 -27.57 -17.77
C SER A 335 -8.57 -28.81 -18.57
N ALA A 336 -8.83 -29.99 -18.03
CA ALA A 336 -8.87 -31.23 -18.80
C ALA A 336 -10.31 -31.47 -19.26
N SER A 337 -10.57 -31.19 -20.53
CA SER A 337 -11.79 -31.58 -21.24
C SER A 337 -11.87 -33.09 -21.33
N ALA A 338 -12.92 -33.67 -20.72
CA ALA A 338 -13.31 -35.05 -20.93
C ALA A 338 -13.88 -35.19 -22.35
N ASP A 339 -13.21 -36.00 -23.17
CA ASP A 339 -13.77 -36.50 -24.43
C ASP A 339 -14.21 -37.95 -24.16
N GLU A 340 -15.52 -38.15 -24.07
CA GLU A 340 -16.14 -39.46 -24.03
C GLU A 340 -16.18 -40.06 -25.44
N SER A 341 -15.49 -41.19 -25.64
CA SER A 341 -15.82 -42.08 -26.75
C SER A 341 -15.71 -43.55 -26.33
N HIS A 342 -16.89 -44.10 -26.06
CA HIS A 342 -17.39 -45.44 -26.39
C HIS A 342 -16.43 -46.65 -26.55
N ASP A 343 -16.76 -47.64 -25.71
CA ASP A 343 -16.95 -49.06 -26.03
C ASP A 343 -15.74 -49.96 -26.40
N ASN A 344 -15.37 -50.74 -25.39
CA ASN A 344 -15.48 -52.20 -25.35
C ASN A 344 -14.65 -53.07 -26.34
N ASN A 345 -13.67 -53.76 -25.72
CA ASN A 345 -13.62 -55.23 -25.59
C ASN A 345 -12.47 -55.98 -26.29
N LEU A 346 -11.87 -56.90 -25.51
CA LEU A 346 -11.03 -58.06 -25.87
C LEU A 346 -9.61 -57.73 -26.38
N ASP A 347 -8.54 -58.47 -26.09
CA ASP A 347 -8.36 -59.82 -25.53
C ASP A 347 -6.91 -59.91 -25.01
N TYR A 348 -6.68 -60.70 -23.98
CA TYR A 348 -5.32 -61.00 -23.50
C TYR A 348 -4.67 -62.01 -24.47
N GLY A 349 -3.56 -61.63 -25.09
CA GLY A 349 -2.72 -62.56 -25.84
C GLY A 349 -1.94 -63.47 -24.89
N GLU A 350 -2.18 -64.78 -24.99
CA GLU A 350 -1.16 -65.78 -24.69
C GLU A 350 -0.27 -65.99 -25.95
N PHE A 351 1.05 -66.05 -25.67
CA PHE A 351 2.21 -66.41 -26.51
C PHE A 351 2.91 -65.33 -27.34
#